data_AF-A0A4U9RSK6-F1
#
_entry.id   AF-A0A4U9RSK6-F1
#
_cell.length_a   1.000
_cell.length_b   1.000
_cell.length_c   1.000
_cell.angle_alpha   90.00
_cell.angle_beta   90.00
_cell.angle_gamma   90.00
#
_symmetry.space_group_name_H-M   'P 1'
#
loop_
_entity.id
_entity.type
_entity.pdbx_description
1 polymer ?
#
loop_
_entity_poly.entity_id
_entity_poly.type
_entity_poly.pdbx_seq_one_letter_code
_entity_poly.pdbx_strand_id
1 'polypeptide(L)'
;MIHKETMVYIESEYSIIHETPCEFCGKNFKIEDMSVEFIEGTPHHFCYCTCNNCGNEKMFVFLAPYFKKEELIQYTVNGLLN
;
A
#
# COMPACT_ATOMS: atom_id res chain seq x y z
N MET A 1 11.28 1.47 16.41
CA MET A 1 11.84 2.37 15.38
C MET A 1 11.68 1.66 14.06
N ILE A 2 10.99 2.26 13.09
CA ILE A 2 10.92 1.69 11.75
C ILE A 2 12.33 1.83 11.13
N HIS A 3 12.92 0.74 10.66
CA HIS A 3 14.27 0.73 10.12
C HIS A 3 14.32 1.61 8.85
N LYS A 4 15.43 2.33 8.63
CA LYS A 4 15.63 3.19 7.45
C LYS A 4 15.33 2.46 6.13
N GLU A 5 15.65 1.18 6.08
CA GLU A 5 15.40 0.32 4.93
C GLU A 5 13.91 0.15 4.64
N THR A 6 13.08 -0.03 5.67
CA THR A 6 11.61 -0.09 5.54
C THR A 6 11.03 1.18 4.93
N MET A 7 11.56 2.35 5.31
CA MET A 7 11.11 3.63 4.74
C MET A 7 11.45 3.74 3.26
N VAL A 8 12.63 3.27 2.84
CA VAL A 8 13.02 3.24 1.43
C VAL A 8 12.09 2.33 0.62
N TYR A 9 11.69 1.18 1.16
CA TYR A 9 10.69 0.31 0.53
C TYR A 9 9.36 1.04 0.33
N ILE A 10 8.82 1.61 1.40
CA ILE A 10 7.54 2.35 1.34
C ILE A 10 7.62 3.50 0.34
N GLU A 11 8.66 4.35 0.41
CA GLU A 11 8.86 5.46 -0.53
C GLU A 11 8.90 5.01 -1.99
N SER A 12 9.51 3.85 -2.27
CA SER A 12 9.55 3.29 -3.62
C SER A 12 8.17 2.88 -4.14
N GLU A 13 7.31 2.34 -3.28
CA GLU A 13 5.92 1.97 -3.63
C GLU A 13 5.10 3.22 -3.96
N TYR A 14 5.22 4.27 -3.14
CA TYR A 14 4.58 5.56 -3.41
C TYR A 14 5.05 6.19 -4.74
N SER A 15 6.35 6.13 -5.04
CA SER A 15 6.89 6.60 -6.32
C SER A 15 6.29 5.83 -7.50
N ILE A 16 6.23 4.50 -7.42
CA ILE A 16 5.62 3.66 -8.47
C ILE A 16 4.15 4.02 -8.68
N ILE A 17 3.36 4.16 -7.61
CA ILE A 17 1.94 4.53 -7.71
C ILE A 17 1.78 5.91 -8.34
N HIS A 18 2.59 6.88 -7.91
CA HIS A 18 2.51 8.26 -8.37
C HIS A 18 2.92 8.43 -9.84
N GLU A 19 3.91 7.65 -10.28
CA GLU A 19 4.41 7.66 -11.66
C GLU A 19 3.57 6.81 -12.60
N THR A 20 2.68 5.95 -12.08
CA THR A 20 1.76 5.16 -12.89
C THR A 20 0.54 5.99 -13.28
N PRO A 21 0.38 6.36 -14.58
CA PRO A 21 -0.80 7.08 -15.02
C PRO A 21 -2.03 6.16 -15.05
N CYS A 22 -3.20 6.75 -14.83
CA CYS A 22 -4.47 6.09 -15.04
C CYS A 22 -4.62 5.65 -16.51
N GLU A 23 -4.93 4.37 -16.72
CA GLU A 23 -5.08 3.78 -18.04
C GLU A 23 -6.23 4.38 -18.87
N PHE A 24 -7.19 5.05 -18.22
CA PHE A 24 -8.34 5.66 -18.89
C PHE A 24 -8.16 7.14 -19.24
N CYS A 25 -7.46 7.91 -18.40
CA CYS A 25 -7.37 9.37 -18.58
C CYS A 25 -5.96 9.95 -18.44
N GLY A 26 -4.96 9.11 -18.18
CA GLY A 26 -3.56 9.51 -18.06
C GLY A 26 -3.21 10.32 -16.80
N LYS A 27 -4.17 10.58 -15.90
CA LYS A 27 -3.96 11.31 -14.64
C LYS A 27 -3.54 10.39 -13.50
N ASN A 28 -3.07 10.97 -12.41
CA ASN A 28 -2.45 10.21 -11.33
C ASN A 28 -3.52 9.55 -10.43
N PHE A 29 -3.12 8.45 -9.83
CA PHE A 29 -3.88 7.81 -8.76
C PHE A 29 -3.63 8.51 -7.42
N LYS A 30 -4.67 8.51 -6.57
CA LYS A 30 -4.60 8.84 -5.14
C LYS A 30 -4.80 7.55 -4.36
N ILE A 31 -3.99 7.33 -3.33
CA ILE A 31 -4.16 6.20 -2.40
C ILE A 31 -5.30 6.56 -1.44
N GLU A 32 -6.30 5.70 -1.36
CA GLU A 32 -7.45 5.85 -0.46
C GLU A 32 -7.29 4.99 0.79
N ASP A 33 -6.78 3.77 0.64
CA ASP A 33 -6.57 2.85 1.76
C ASP A 33 -5.34 1.95 1.53
N MET A 34 -4.81 1.39 2.62
CA MET A 34 -3.66 0.50 2.60
C MET A 34 -3.84 -0.64 3.61
N SER A 35 -3.50 -1.86 3.18
CA SER A 35 -3.52 -3.04 4.05
C SER A 35 -2.29 -3.91 3.81
N VAL A 36 -1.96 -4.76 4.79
CA VAL A 36 -0.91 -5.77 4.66
C VAL A 36 -1.55 -7.13 4.81
N GLU A 37 -1.37 -7.99 3.81
CA GLU A 37 -1.88 -9.36 3.84
C GLU A 37 -0.77 -10.36 3.57
N PHE A 38 -0.95 -11.58 4.07
CA PHE A 38 -0.01 -12.67 3.87
C PHE A 38 -0.54 -13.64 2.81
N ILE A 39 0.07 -13.62 1.63
CA ILE A 39 -0.21 -14.58 0.55
C ILE A 39 0.82 -15.70 0.65
N GLU A 40 0.36 -16.93 0.90
CA GLU A 40 1.23 -18.11 1.06
C GLU A 40 2.36 -17.91 2.10
N GLY A 41 2.06 -17.15 3.16
CA GLY A 41 3.02 -16.84 4.22
C GLY A 41 3.98 -15.69 3.90
N THR A 42 3.84 -15.04 2.75
CA THR A 42 4.65 -13.91 2.32
C THR A 42 3.87 -12.59 2.47
N PRO A 43 4.41 -11.59 3.18
CA PRO A 43 3.74 -10.30 3.37
C PRO A 43 3.69 -9.48 2.08
N HIS A 44 2.52 -8.92 1.80
CA HIS A 44 2.27 -8.04 0.68
C HIS A 44 1.56 -6.77 1.16
N HIS A 45 1.97 -5.63 0.62
CA HIS A 45 1.35 -4.33 0.85
C HIS A 45 0.37 -4.05 -0.29
N PHE A 46 -0.90 -3.91 0.07
CA PHE A 46 -2.00 -3.61 -0.83
C PHE A 46 -2.33 -2.13 -0.72
N CYS A 47 -2.29 -1.41 -1.85
CA CYS A 47 -2.63 0.00 -1.93
C CYS A 47 -3.87 0.16 -2.81
N TYR A 48 -5.00 0.49 -2.20
CA TYR A 48 -6.26 0.75 -2.88
C TYR A 48 -6.27 2.20 -3.35
N CYS A 49 -6.31 2.41 -4.65
CA CYS A 49 -6.14 3.72 -5.24
C CYS A 49 -7.30 4.07 -6.16
N THR A 50 -7.62 5.36 -6.22
CA THR A 50 -8.64 5.92 -7.09
C THR A 50 -8.04 7.04 -7.93
N CYS A 51 -8.32 7.05 -9.23
CA CYS A 51 -7.87 8.11 -10.12
C CYS A 51 -8.52 9.43 -9.70
N ASN A 52 -7.70 10.45 -9.45
CA ASN A 52 -8.17 11.75 -8.95
C ASN A 52 -9.03 12.54 -9.96
N ASN A 53 -9.11 12.09 -11.21
CA ASN A 53 -9.82 12.77 -12.28
C ASN A 53 -11.06 11.99 -12.74
N CYS A 54 -10.92 10.70 -13.05
CA CYS A 54 -12.01 9.90 -13.63
C CYS A 54 -12.66 8.92 -12.65
N GLY A 55 -12.15 8.80 -11.42
CA GLY A 55 -12.68 7.89 -10.42
C GLY A 55 -12.39 6.40 -10.67
N ASN A 56 -11.58 6.05 -11.67
CA ASN A 56 -11.22 4.65 -11.90
C ASN A 56 -10.43 4.11 -10.72
N GLU A 57 -10.81 2.94 -10.24
CA GLU A 57 -10.15 2.25 -9.13
C GLU A 57 -9.03 1.35 -9.65
N LYS A 58 -7.94 1.27 -8.89
CA LYS A 58 -6.81 0.37 -9.15
C LYS A 58 -6.19 -0.07 -7.84
N MET A 59 -5.90 -1.35 -7.74
CA MET A 59 -5.16 -1.92 -6.61
C MET A 59 -3.72 -2.19 -7.04
N PHE A 60 -2.77 -1.64 -6.31
CA PHE A 60 -1.36 -2.00 -6.44
C PHE A 60 -1.00 -2.97 -5.33
N VAL A 61 -0.18 -3.98 -5.66
CA VAL A 61 0.27 -5.00 -4.71
C VAL A 61 1.78 -5.08 -4.79
N PHE A 62 2.43 -4.88 -3.65
CA PHE A 62 3.87 -4.90 -3.52
C PHE A 62 4.30 -5.99 -2.53
N LEU A 63 5.46 -6.58 -2.75
CA LEU A 63 6.07 -7.45 -1.75
C LEU A 63 6.53 -6.58 -0.58
N ALA A 64 6.16 -6.94 0.64
CA ALA A 64 6.46 -6.17 1.83
C ALA A 64 7.38 -6.95 2.79
N PRO A 65 8.62 -7.31 2.37
CA PRO A 65 9.49 -8.26 3.07
C PRO A 65 9.95 -7.77 4.45
N TYR A 66 9.69 -6.50 4.76
CA TYR A 66 9.98 -5.86 6.02
C TYR A 66 8.93 -6.14 7.11
N PHE A 67 7.70 -6.54 6.75
CA PHE A 67 6.69 -6.94 7.73
C PHE A 67 6.92 -8.37 8.19
N LYS A 68 7.13 -8.56 9.49
CA LYS A 68 7.14 -9.90 10.08
C LYS A 68 5.75 -10.24 10.60
N LYS A 69 5.37 -11.53 10.55
CA LYS A 69 4.04 -12.01 10.96
C LYS A 69 3.67 -11.60 12.38
N GLU A 70 4.66 -11.40 13.25
CA GLU A 70 4.46 -10.96 14.64
C GLU A 70 4.04 -9.49 14.78
N GLU A 71 4.21 -8.64 13.75
CA GLU A 71 3.95 -7.20 13.79
C GLU A 71 2.50 -6.81 13.45
N LEU A 72 1.70 -7.75 12.91
CA LEU A 72 0.30 -7.52 12.54
C LEU A 72 -0.65 -7.34 13.73
N ILE A 73 -0.27 -7.82 14.92
CA ILE A 73 -1.12 -7.75 16.12
C ILE A 73 -1.35 -6.28 16.53
N GLN A 74 -0.46 -5.36 16.18
CA GLN A 74 -0.57 -3.95 16.59
C GLN A 74 -1.57 -3.14 15.74
N TYR A 75 -1.80 -3.50 14.47
CA TYR A 75 -2.64 -2.71 13.55
C TYR A 75 -4.11 -3.12 13.60
N THR A 76 -4.43 -4.38 13.88
CA THR A 76 -5.82 -4.85 14.03
C THR A 76 -6.47 -4.35 15.32
N VAL A 77 -5.68 -4.06 16.37
CA VAL A 77 -6.19 -3.61 17.68
C VAL A 77 -6.47 -2.10 17.72
N ASN A 78 -5.87 -1.30 16.81
CA ASN A 78 -6.04 0.17 16.79
C ASN A 78 -7.01 0.69 15.72
N GLY A 79 -7.61 -0.18 14.90
CA GLY A 79 -8.60 0.19 13.87
C GLY A 79 -10.07 0.02 14.28
N LEU A 80 -10.35 -0.40 15.52
CA LEU A 80 -11.72 -0.62 16.03
C LEU A 80 -11.86 -0.08 17.46
N LEU A 81 -11.57 1.20 17.68
CA LEU A 81 -12.13 1.95 18.80
C LEU A 81 -12.47 3.36 18.33
N ASN A 82 -13.76 3.56 18.05
CA ASN A 82 -14.43 4.81 18.42
C ASN A 82 -14.40 4.96 19.95
#